data_AF-A0A7Z9GEP0-F1
#
_entry.id   AF-A0A7Z9GEP0-F1
#
_cell.length_a   1.000
_cell.length_b   1.000
_cell.length_c   1.000
_cell.angle_alpha   90.00
_cell.angle_beta   90.00
_cell.angle_gamma   90.00
#
_symmetry.space_group_name_H-M   'P 1'
#
loop_
_entity.id
_entity.type
_entity.pdbx_description
1 polymer ?
#
loop_
_entity_poly.entity_id
_entity_poly.type
_entity_poly.pdbx_seq_one_letter_code
_entity_poly.pdbx_strand_id
1 'polypeptide(L)'
;MKIMWSLLICLVIALPSFSTGDGDEKLRLAILYFDNSGDSEKLQMLRKGMADMLITDLSKVKSLDIVERARLEEIMKEQEMSNSKSFDNNTAVSMGKLLGAETILTGSFFEMMGTLRVDARFIDVETGKILKSDGVQGLVSDFFTLEKDLVDKIIVNLELKLTDDEKAYLKLNREGEQLSYEDALTFSEGLDLMDLGKKDKARAKFEAVLTKHPKFEPANNAIAKLNEAPVVVASSEVKPAKVMRGTGDPLKGLNVSKSLSNNDIGKYYALIIGIDQYSGEWTKLNNAVNDATTIEKTLKANYRFDEFQTLYNSEATRSAIMKKLEWLVNNVKEEDNVFIYYSGHGEFKKSMNKGYWVPQDSRTKSVSEYISNSDIQTFLGGIKSRHTLLVSDACFSGDIFRGSTVSVPFSDTEKYYEKAYSLRSRHAITSGGIEPVMDGGKDNHSVFAYYLLKVLKSNDKKYLDASQLYEGLKIPVINNSEQSPNFSPIKNTGDEGGQFIFIRKT
;
A
#
# COMPACT_ATOMS: atom_id res chain seq x y z
N MET A 1 20.53 9.51 -76.29
CA MET A 1 21.03 9.01 -74.98
C MET A 1 19.85 9.03 -74.02
N LYS A 2 19.30 7.85 -73.68
CA LYS A 2 18.09 7.68 -72.86
C LYS A 2 18.44 7.96 -71.40
N ILE A 3 17.68 8.84 -70.73
CA ILE A 3 17.74 8.97 -69.27
C ILE A 3 16.42 8.44 -68.70
N MET A 4 16.60 7.52 -67.78
CA MET A 4 15.66 6.56 -67.24
C MET A 4 14.89 7.19 -66.07
N TRP A 5 13.56 7.18 -66.13
CA TRP A 5 12.70 7.51 -64.98
C TRP A 5 12.60 6.29 -64.07
N SER A 6 13.08 6.43 -62.83
CA SER A 6 12.80 5.50 -61.75
C SER A 6 11.68 6.07 -60.89
N LEU A 7 10.50 5.46 -60.97
CA LEU A 7 9.40 5.68 -60.03
C LEU A 7 9.81 5.16 -58.65
N LEU A 8 9.82 6.02 -57.65
CA LEU A 8 9.79 5.62 -56.23
C LEU A 8 8.35 5.72 -55.75
N ILE A 9 7.70 4.59 -55.51
CA ILE A 9 6.38 4.49 -54.90
C ILE A 9 6.56 4.65 -53.39
N CYS A 10 6.22 5.82 -52.84
CA CYS A 10 6.06 6.01 -51.40
C CYS A 10 4.74 5.36 -50.96
N LEU A 11 4.85 4.26 -50.23
CA LEU A 11 3.75 3.64 -49.50
C LEU A 11 3.38 4.54 -48.31
N VAL A 12 2.35 5.38 -48.47
CA VAL A 12 1.78 6.14 -47.35
C VAL A 12 0.95 5.17 -46.51
N ILE A 13 1.49 4.75 -45.37
CA ILE A 13 0.73 4.04 -44.35
C ILE A 13 -0.23 5.07 -43.74
N ALA A 14 -1.52 4.95 -44.05
CA ALA A 14 -2.57 5.73 -43.41
C ALA A 14 -2.63 5.36 -41.93
N LEU A 15 -2.13 6.25 -41.07
CA LEU A 15 -2.44 6.23 -39.64
C LEU A 15 -3.94 6.49 -39.47
N PRO A 16 -4.61 5.86 -38.50
CA PRO A 16 -6.02 6.13 -38.23
C PRO A 16 -6.17 7.62 -37.91
N SER A 17 -6.90 8.31 -38.79
CA SER A 17 -7.28 9.70 -38.58
C SER A 17 -8.30 9.70 -37.45
N PHE A 18 -7.96 10.35 -36.33
CA PHE A 18 -8.96 10.69 -35.32
C PHE A 18 -10.04 11.52 -36.02
N SER A 19 -11.26 10.98 -36.02
CA SER A 19 -12.47 11.67 -36.47
C SER A 19 -12.61 12.95 -35.64
N THR A 20 -12.47 14.10 -36.29
CA THR A 20 -12.84 15.39 -35.71
C THR A 20 -14.37 15.45 -35.66
N GLY A 21 -14.93 14.98 -34.54
CA GLY A 21 -16.30 15.25 -34.16
C GLY A 21 -16.42 16.70 -33.67
N ASP A 22 -17.36 17.43 -34.25
CA ASP A 22 -17.73 18.81 -33.92
C ASP A 22 -18.55 18.87 -32.62
N GLY A 23 -17.95 18.40 -31.53
CA GLY A 23 -18.40 18.55 -30.16
C GLY A 23 -17.23 19.04 -29.32
N ASP A 24 -17.49 19.94 -28.37
CA ASP A 24 -16.55 20.43 -27.36
C ASP A 24 -16.15 19.28 -26.41
N GLU A 25 -15.49 18.25 -26.95
CA GLU A 25 -15.18 16.99 -26.29
C GLU A 25 -13.97 17.22 -25.38
N LYS A 26 -14.24 17.29 -24.08
CA LYS A 26 -13.23 17.51 -23.06
C LYS A 26 -12.62 16.18 -22.65
N LEU A 27 -11.29 16.12 -22.61
CA LEU A 27 -10.58 14.96 -22.10
C LEU A 27 -10.79 14.87 -20.59
N ARG A 28 -11.45 13.81 -20.13
CA ARG A 28 -11.69 13.61 -18.70
C ARG A 28 -10.46 13.00 -18.03
N LEU A 29 -9.78 13.79 -17.20
CA LEU A 29 -8.49 13.47 -16.58
C LEU A 29 -8.62 13.33 -15.06
N ALA A 30 -8.15 12.22 -14.51
CA ALA A 30 -7.99 12.03 -13.06
C ALA A 30 -6.51 12.15 -12.66
N ILE A 31 -6.23 12.98 -11.65
CA ILE A 31 -4.88 13.16 -11.10
C ILE A 31 -4.83 12.47 -9.74
N LEU A 32 -4.12 11.34 -9.67
CA LEU A 32 -3.93 10.58 -8.43
C LEU A 32 -2.81 11.20 -7.58
N TYR A 33 -2.72 10.78 -6.31
CA TYR A 33 -1.64 11.26 -5.45
C TYR A 33 -0.30 10.74 -5.92
N PHE A 34 0.71 11.60 -5.84
CA PHE A 34 2.06 11.21 -6.21
C PHE A 34 2.70 10.45 -5.04
N ASP A 35 3.37 9.34 -5.31
CA ASP A 35 4.01 8.53 -4.28
C ASP A 35 5.37 9.12 -3.88
N ASN A 36 5.61 9.31 -2.57
CA ASN A 36 6.95 9.65 -2.08
C ASN A 36 7.80 8.37 -2.04
N SER A 37 8.76 8.25 -2.95
CA SER A 37 9.68 7.12 -3.07
C SER A 37 11.01 7.32 -2.34
N GLY A 38 11.17 8.43 -1.63
CA GLY A 38 12.33 8.74 -0.79
C GLY A 38 12.10 8.51 0.70
N ASP A 39 13.17 8.66 1.49
CA ASP A 39 13.20 8.35 2.94
C ASP A 39 12.62 9.47 3.83
N SER A 40 12.30 10.63 3.27
CA SER A 40 11.85 11.79 4.05
C SER A 40 10.36 11.66 4.41
N GLU A 41 10.07 11.38 5.68
CA GLU A 41 8.69 11.36 6.19
C GLU A 41 7.98 12.71 6.04
N LYS A 42 8.73 13.82 6.18
CA LYS A 42 8.21 15.18 5.97
C LYS A 42 7.63 15.36 4.56
N LEU A 43 8.20 14.67 3.58
CA LEU A 43 7.75 14.70 2.18
C LEU A 43 6.49 13.86 1.93
N GLN A 44 6.07 12.98 2.85
CA GLN A 44 4.84 12.20 2.70
C GLN A 44 3.59 13.09 2.62
N MET A 45 3.60 14.23 3.29
CA MET A 45 2.46 15.16 3.26
C MET A 45 2.28 15.76 1.86
N LEU A 46 3.39 15.97 1.14
CA LEU A 46 3.38 16.60 -0.19
C LEU A 46 2.65 15.78 -1.26
N ARG A 47 2.43 14.48 -1.02
CA ARG A 47 1.73 13.57 -1.94
C ARG A 47 0.38 14.11 -2.41
N LYS A 48 -0.43 14.57 -1.45
CA LYS A 48 -1.76 15.15 -1.74
C LYS A 48 -1.66 16.60 -2.19
N GLY A 49 -0.79 17.38 -1.56
CA GLY A 49 -0.61 18.79 -1.92
C GLY A 49 -0.21 18.98 -3.37
N MET A 50 0.72 18.17 -3.88
CA MET A 50 1.12 18.19 -5.29
C MET A 50 -0.04 17.92 -6.22
N ALA A 51 -0.84 16.87 -5.95
CA ALA A 51 -2.01 16.56 -6.77
C ALA A 51 -3.05 17.70 -6.72
N ASP A 52 -3.30 18.31 -5.56
CA ASP A 52 -4.27 19.39 -5.40
C ASP A 52 -3.84 20.68 -6.13
N MET A 53 -2.54 21.00 -6.11
CA MET A 53 -1.96 22.10 -6.89
C MET A 53 -2.10 21.86 -8.40
N LEU A 54 -1.76 20.66 -8.88
CA LEU A 54 -1.92 20.28 -10.29
C LEU A 54 -3.39 20.31 -10.72
N ILE A 55 -4.30 19.80 -9.89
CA ILE A 55 -5.75 19.85 -10.14
C ILE A 55 -6.22 21.30 -10.27
N THR A 56 -5.77 22.18 -9.36
CA THR A 56 -6.16 23.59 -9.37
C THR A 56 -5.67 24.30 -10.65
N ASP A 57 -4.41 24.11 -11.01
CA ASP A 57 -3.82 24.71 -12.20
C ASP A 57 -4.47 24.22 -13.50
N LEU A 58 -4.64 22.89 -13.63
CA LEU A 58 -5.19 22.28 -14.83
C LEU A 58 -6.70 22.45 -14.96
N SER A 59 -7.42 22.76 -13.87
CA SER A 59 -8.87 23.02 -13.89
C SER A 59 -9.26 24.23 -14.75
N LYS A 60 -8.31 25.12 -15.05
CA LYS A 60 -8.54 26.30 -15.91
C LYS A 60 -8.42 26.00 -17.40
N VAL A 61 -7.88 24.83 -17.75
CA VAL A 61 -7.76 24.39 -19.15
C VAL A 61 -9.11 23.81 -19.57
N LYS A 62 -9.84 24.53 -20.44
CA LYS A 62 -11.22 24.22 -20.82
C LYS A 62 -11.38 22.89 -21.55
N SER A 63 -10.34 22.45 -22.24
CA SER A 63 -10.29 21.15 -22.93
C SER A 63 -10.11 19.95 -21.99
N LEU A 64 -9.90 20.20 -20.68
CA LEU A 64 -9.86 19.17 -19.66
C LEU A 64 -11.16 19.17 -18.82
N ASP A 65 -11.66 17.99 -18.54
CA ASP A 65 -12.64 17.74 -17.47
C ASP A 65 -11.88 17.07 -16.31
N ILE A 66 -11.39 17.88 -15.37
CA ILE A 66 -10.59 17.37 -14.23
C ILE A 66 -11.50 16.74 -13.19
N VAL A 67 -11.21 15.49 -12.83
CA VAL A 67 -11.90 14.81 -11.74
C VAL A 67 -11.60 15.52 -10.42
N GLU A 68 -12.66 16.00 -9.77
CA GLU A 68 -12.53 16.72 -8.50
C GLU A 68 -11.97 15.84 -7.39
N ARG A 69 -11.16 16.48 -6.53
CA ARG A 69 -10.57 15.82 -5.37
C ARG A 69 -11.58 15.14 -4.45
N ALA A 70 -12.73 15.75 -4.19
CA ALA A 70 -13.73 15.15 -3.29
C ALA A 70 -14.23 13.79 -3.81
N ARG A 71 -14.38 13.68 -5.14
CA ARG A 71 -14.74 12.43 -5.79
C ARG A 71 -13.60 11.42 -5.80
N LEU A 72 -12.36 11.89 -5.98
CA LEU A 72 -11.18 11.03 -5.77
C LEU A 72 -11.17 10.46 -4.36
N GLU A 73 -11.42 11.28 -3.34
CA GLU A 73 -11.47 10.85 -1.93
C GLU A 73 -12.64 9.93 -1.62
N GLU A 74 -13.82 10.14 -2.19
CA GLU A 74 -14.97 9.25 -2.00
C GLU A 74 -14.66 7.85 -2.52
N ILE A 75 -14.17 7.77 -3.77
CA ILE A 75 -13.75 6.51 -4.38
C ILE A 75 -12.55 5.93 -3.63
N MET A 76 -11.61 6.76 -3.16
CA MET A 76 -10.48 6.30 -2.36
C MET A 76 -10.92 5.81 -0.98
N LYS A 77 -11.89 6.41 -0.31
CA LYS A 77 -12.43 5.91 0.98
C LYS A 77 -13.16 4.59 0.78
N GLU A 78 -13.88 4.43 -0.33
CA GLU A 78 -14.50 3.16 -0.73
C GLU A 78 -13.44 2.10 -1.10
N GLN A 79 -12.34 2.49 -1.76
CA GLN A 79 -11.23 1.62 -2.15
C GLN A 79 -10.17 1.40 -1.05
N GLU A 80 -10.10 2.24 -0.02
CA GLU A 80 -9.28 2.06 1.18
C GLU A 80 -9.86 0.95 2.05
N MET A 81 -11.14 0.59 1.86
CA MET A 81 -11.69 -0.70 2.30
C MET A 81 -11.19 -1.90 1.46
N SER A 82 -10.45 -1.66 0.37
CA SER A 82 -9.96 -2.62 -0.63
C SER A 82 -8.44 -2.58 -0.89
N ASN A 83 -7.63 -1.95 -0.02
CA ASN A 83 -6.17 -2.10 0.12
C ASN A 83 -5.28 -1.93 -1.15
N SER A 84 -4.75 -0.72 -1.38
CA SER A 84 -3.37 -0.54 -1.87
C SER A 84 -2.81 0.85 -1.49
N LYS A 85 -1.54 0.90 -1.04
CA LYS A 85 -0.82 2.13 -0.66
C LYS A 85 0.12 2.65 -1.77
N SER A 86 0.07 2.07 -2.97
CA SER A 86 0.79 2.55 -4.14
C SER A 86 -0.09 2.43 -5.37
N PHE A 87 -0.13 3.48 -6.19
CA PHE A 87 -0.91 3.49 -7.43
C PHE A 87 -0.11 2.79 -8.52
N ASP A 88 -0.08 1.46 -8.47
CA ASP A 88 0.39 0.67 -9.62
C ASP A 88 -0.54 0.88 -10.83
N ASN A 89 -0.06 0.53 -12.03
CA ASN A 89 -0.82 0.81 -13.26
C ASN A 89 -2.23 0.18 -13.24
N ASN A 90 -2.41 -0.97 -12.60
CA ASN A 90 -3.70 -1.67 -12.56
C ASN A 90 -4.68 -1.00 -11.58
N THR A 91 -4.16 -0.54 -10.44
CA THR A 91 -4.90 0.27 -9.46
C THR A 91 -5.32 1.58 -10.10
N ALA A 92 -4.40 2.27 -10.78
CA ALA A 92 -4.69 3.48 -11.53
C ALA A 92 -5.83 3.21 -12.51
N VAL A 93 -5.70 2.26 -13.44
CA VAL A 93 -6.75 1.93 -14.42
C VAL A 93 -8.11 1.63 -13.76
N SER A 94 -8.11 0.88 -12.66
CA SER A 94 -9.35 0.55 -11.93
C SER A 94 -9.99 1.79 -11.32
N MET A 95 -9.20 2.67 -10.70
CA MET A 95 -9.66 3.96 -10.20
C MET A 95 -10.19 4.83 -11.34
N GLY A 96 -9.52 4.84 -12.49
CA GLY A 96 -9.95 5.60 -13.66
C GLY A 96 -11.35 5.19 -14.10
N LYS A 97 -11.61 3.88 -14.15
CA LYS A 97 -12.93 3.34 -14.48
C LYS A 97 -14.00 3.77 -13.47
N LEU A 98 -13.71 3.73 -12.17
CA LEU A 98 -14.63 4.17 -11.11
C LEU A 98 -14.92 5.68 -11.16
N LEU A 99 -13.90 6.47 -11.50
CA LEU A 99 -13.99 7.92 -11.62
C LEU A 99 -14.60 8.37 -12.97
N GLY A 100 -14.74 7.42 -13.91
CA GLY A 100 -15.14 7.65 -15.29
C GLY A 100 -14.13 8.52 -16.04
N ALA A 101 -12.84 8.43 -15.69
CA ALA A 101 -11.78 9.14 -16.40
C ALA A 101 -11.32 8.37 -17.64
N GLU A 102 -10.94 9.09 -18.68
CA GLU A 102 -10.36 8.51 -19.90
C GLU A 102 -8.85 8.33 -19.74
N THR A 103 -8.20 9.29 -19.07
CA THR A 103 -6.77 9.26 -18.77
C THR A 103 -6.54 9.45 -17.28
N ILE A 104 -5.52 8.78 -16.76
CA ILE A 104 -4.98 9.03 -15.42
C ILE A 104 -3.58 9.61 -15.49
N LEU A 105 -3.37 10.63 -14.67
CA LEU A 105 -2.06 11.09 -14.26
C LEU A 105 -1.72 10.51 -12.88
N THR A 106 -0.61 9.78 -12.81
CA THR A 106 -0.03 9.32 -11.54
C THR A 106 1.48 9.47 -11.59
N GLY A 107 2.15 9.47 -10.44
CA GLY A 107 3.57 9.72 -10.40
C GLY A 107 4.21 9.40 -9.07
N SER A 108 5.50 9.67 -8.99
CA SER A 108 6.28 9.57 -7.77
C SER A 108 7.29 10.69 -7.69
N PHE A 109 7.67 11.08 -6.48
CA PHE A 109 8.77 11.99 -6.27
C PHE A 109 9.70 11.48 -5.17
N PHE A 110 10.96 11.88 -5.25
CA PHE A 110 11.92 11.68 -4.19
C PHE A 110 12.90 12.85 -4.15
N GLU A 111 13.42 13.12 -2.96
CA GLU A 111 14.46 14.11 -2.74
C GLU A 111 15.77 13.40 -2.42
N MET A 112 16.85 13.86 -3.04
CA MET A 112 18.20 13.37 -2.81
C MET A 112 19.17 14.54 -2.78
N MET A 113 19.82 14.75 -1.63
CA MET A 113 20.84 15.79 -1.44
C MET A 113 20.37 17.19 -1.84
N GLY A 114 19.14 17.56 -1.45
CA GLY A 114 18.52 18.85 -1.74
C GLY A 114 17.95 18.98 -3.16
N THR A 115 18.06 17.94 -3.99
CA THR A 115 17.47 17.90 -5.34
C THR A 115 16.19 17.08 -5.31
N LEU A 116 15.08 17.68 -5.69
CA LEU A 116 13.79 17.02 -5.85
C LEU A 116 13.66 16.52 -7.30
N ARG A 117 13.29 15.26 -7.46
CA ARG A 117 12.85 14.68 -8.74
C ARG A 117 11.39 14.28 -8.64
N VAL A 118 10.60 14.66 -9.63
CA VAL A 118 9.19 14.30 -9.76
C VAL A 118 9.00 13.64 -11.11
N ASP A 119 8.51 12.40 -11.14
CA ASP A 119 8.20 11.63 -12.34
C ASP A 119 6.67 11.45 -12.43
N ALA A 120 6.10 11.68 -13.61
CA ALA A 120 4.69 11.53 -13.91
C ALA A 120 4.47 10.59 -15.10
N ARG A 121 3.31 9.92 -15.10
CA ARG A 121 2.89 8.94 -16.10
C ARG A 121 1.43 9.15 -16.46
N PHE A 122 1.15 9.10 -17.76
CA PHE A 122 -0.18 9.17 -18.33
C PHE A 122 -0.62 7.75 -18.68
N ILE A 123 -1.74 7.30 -18.14
CA ILE A 123 -2.26 5.96 -18.34
C ILE A 123 -3.62 6.06 -18.99
N ASP A 124 -3.77 5.40 -20.13
CA ASP A 124 -5.05 5.23 -20.81
C ASP A 124 -5.92 4.25 -20.02
N VAL A 125 -7.11 4.67 -19.61
CA VAL A 125 -7.97 3.89 -18.71
C VAL A 125 -8.65 2.71 -19.42
N GLU A 126 -8.89 2.83 -20.73
CA GLU A 126 -9.52 1.77 -21.52
C GLU A 126 -8.55 0.59 -21.70
N THR A 127 -7.33 0.88 -22.15
CA THR A 127 -6.32 -0.11 -22.55
C THR A 127 -5.31 -0.44 -21.44
N GLY A 128 -5.19 0.40 -20.43
CA GLY A 128 -4.20 0.30 -19.36
C GLY A 128 -2.76 0.58 -19.78
N LYS A 129 -2.54 1.10 -20.99
CA LYS A 129 -1.21 1.42 -21.49
C LYS A 129 -0.71 2.75 -20.95
N ILE A 130 0.58 2.82 -20.67
CA ILE A 130 1.26 4.10 -20.44
C ILE A 130 1.35 4.82 -21.78
N LEU A 131 0.64 5.94 -21.91
CA LEU A 131 0.67 6.79 -23.10
C LEU A 131 2.00 7.53 -23.20
N LYS A 132 2.39 8.20 -22.11
CA LYS A 132 3.63 8.99 -21.99
C LYS A 132 4.14 8.96 -20.54
N SER A 133 5.42 9.22 -20.36
CA SER A 133 6.05 9.43 -19.05
C SER A 133 7.08 10.54 -19.17
N ASP A 134 7.09 11.45 -18.21
CA ASP A 134 8.00 12.58 -18.17
C ASP A 134 8.25 12.99 -16.71
N GLY A 135 9.25 13.81 -16.45
CA GLY A 135 9.58 14.23 -15.09
C GLY A 135 10.37 15.53 -15.05
N VAL A 136 10.30 16.20 -13.90
CA VAL A 136 11.03 17.44 -13.61
C VAL A 136 12.04 17.20 -12.51
N GLN A 137 13.13 17.95 -12.53
CA GLN A 137 14.18 17.84 -11.53
C GLN A 137 14.79 19.22 -11.27
N GLY A 138 15.03 19.54 -9.99
CA GLY A 138 15.67 20.78 -9.58
C GLY A 138 15.89 20.82 -8.07
N LEU A 139 16.29 21.97 -7.55
CA LEU A 139 16.45 22.14 -6.11
C LEU A 139 15.09 22.06 -5.42
N VAL A 140 15.04 21.47 -4.23
CA VAL A 140 13.80 21.39 -3.43
C VAL A 140 13.24 22.77 -3.07
N SER A 141 14.12 23.79 -2.96
CA SER A 141 13.72 25.19 -2.78
C SER A 141 12.89 25.74 -3.93
N ASP A 142 13.08 25.18 -5.14
CA ASP A 142 12.40 25.61 -6.37
C ASP A 142 11.13 24.78 -6.62
N PHE A 143 10.60 24.13 -5.57
CA PHE A 143 9.47 23.22 -5.65
C PHE A 143 8.30 23.77 -6.48
N PHE A 144 7.91 25.02 -6.24
CA PHE A 144 6.80 25.63 -6.97
C PHE A 144 7.09 25.77 -8.47
N THR A 145 8.31 26.17 -8.84
CA THR A 145 8.74 26.23 -10.24
C THR A 145 8.72 24.86 -10.89
N LEU A 146 9.18 23.82 -10.16
CA LEU A 146 9.13 22.43 -10.65
C LEU A 146 7.69 21.95 -10.87
N GLU A 147 6.77 22.31 -9.98
CA GLU A 147 5.34 22.02 -10.15
C GLU A 147 4.77 22.70 -11.40
N LYS A 148 5.12 23.98 -11.66
CA LYS A 148 4.72 24.67 -12.91
C LYS A 148 5.33 24.05 -14.17
N ASP A 149 6.60 23.64 -14.10
CA ASP A 149 7.24 22.92 -15.20
C ASP A 149 6.55 21.59 -15.49
N LEU A 150 6.04 20.93 -14.45
CA LEU A 150 5.28 19.70 -14.60
C LEU A 150 3.91 19.96 -15.26
N VAL A 151 3.23 21.06 -14.91
CA VAL A 151 1.99 21.50 -15.59
C VAL A 151 2.23 21.71 -17.08
N ASP A 152 3.30 22.41 -17.46
CA ASP A 152 3.65 22.63 -18.87
C ASP A 152 3.93 21.31 -19.60
N LYS A 153 4.66 20.39 -18.95
CA LYS A 153 4.88 19.04 -19.48
C LYS A 153 3.58 18.25 -19.63
N ILE A 154 2.63 18.39 -18.71
CA ILE A 154 1.32 17.75 -18.80
C ILE A 154 0.57 18.25 -20.03
N ILE A 155 0.51 19.57 -20.23
CA ILE A 155 -0.17 20.19 -21.38
C ILE A 155 0.45 19.73 -22.71
N VAL A 156 1.79 19.70 -22.79
CA VAL A 156 2.51 19.25 -23.99
C VAL A 156 2.29 17.75 -24.24
N ASN A 157 2.37 16.92 -23.20
CA ASN A 157 2.21 15.48 -23.34
C ASN A 157 0.78 15.07 -23.70
N LEU A 158 -0.23 15.81 -23.21
CA LEU A 158 -1.62 15.62 -23.59
C LEU A 158 -2.00 16.32 -24.91
N GLU A 159 -1.04 16.98 -25.57
CA GLU A 159 -1.24 17.66 -26.85
C GLU A 159 -2.39 18.68 -26.84
N LEU A 160 -2.58 19.33 -25.68
CA LEU A 160 -3.69 20.24 -25.46
C LEU A 160 -3.47 21.56 -26.20
N LYS A 161 -4.48 21.98 -26.96
CA LYS A 161 -4.49 23.30 -27.59
C LYS A 161 -5.04 24.32 -26.61
N LEU A 162 -4.16 25.17 -26.11
CA LEU A 162 -4.54 26.27 -25.24
C LEU A 162 -4.99 27.50 -26.04
N THR A 163 -6.08 28.11 -25.59
CA THR A 163 -6.52 29.46 -25.97
C THR A 163 -5.55 30.52 -25.44
N ASP A 164 -5.62 31.73 -25.98
CA ASP A 164 -4.72 32.81 -25.56
C ASP A 164 -4.98 33.24 -24.10
N ASP A 165 -6.25 33.18 -23.66
CA ASP A 165 -6.62 33.45 -22.26
C ASP A 165 -6.03 32.41 -21.29
N GLU A 166 -6.03 31.12 -21.67
CA GLU A 166 -5.45 30.04 -20.86
C GLU A 166 -3.93 30.16 -20.78
N LYS A 167 -3.27 30.48 -21.91
CA LYS A 167 -1.83 30.76 -21.91
C LYS A 167 -1.48 31.96 -21.03
N ALA A 168 -2.28 33.02 -21.08
CA ALA A 168 -2.09 34.19 -20.25
C ALA A 168 -2.27 33.86 -18.76
N TYR A 169 -3.27 33.06 -18.41
CA TYR A 169 -3.49 32.58 -17.05
C TYR A 169 -2.31 31.75 -16.54
N LEU A 170 -1.89 30.72 -17.28
CA LEU A 170 -0.81 29.83 -16.85
C LEU A 170 0.52 30.59 -16.70
N LYS A 171 0.79 31.53 -17.61
CA LYS A 171 1.94 32.42 -17.50
C LYS A 171 1.86 33.29 -16.25
N LEU A 172 0.71 33.92 -15.98
CA LEU A 172 0.53 34.76 -14.79
C LEU A 172 0.64 33.95 -13.49
N ASN A 173 0.13 32.72 -13.47
CA ASN A 173 0.20 31.82 -12.32
C ASN A 173 1.65 31.35 -12.06
N ARG A 174 2.43 31.15 -13.13
CA ARG A 174 3.85 30.83 -13.06
C ARG A 174 4.71 32.01 -12.60
N GLU A 175 4.39 33.22 -13.06
CA GLU A 175 5.08 34.46 -12.69
C GLU A 175 4.55 35.09 -11.38
N GLY A 176 3.55 34.46 -10.74
CA GLY A 176 2.87 34.91 -9.53
C GLY A 176 3.64 34.66 -8.23
N GLU A 177 2.91 34.53 -7.11
CA GLU A 177 3.49 34.26 -5.78
C GLU A 177 4.20 32.89 -5.75
N GLN A 178 5.53 32.91 -5.64
CA GLN A 178 6.33 31.70 -5.48
C GLN A 178 6.13 31.14 -4.07
N LEU A 179 5.48 29.98 -3.99
CA LEU A 179 5.32 29.25 -2.75
C LEU A 179 6.65 28.63 -2.31
N SER A 180 7.09 28.90 -1.07
CA SER A 180 8.24 28.20 -0.52
C SER A 180 7.93 26.71 -0.32
N TYR A 181 8.97 25.88 -0.31
CA TYR A 181 8.83 24.46 -0.01
C TYR A 181 8.15 24.21 1.35
N GLU A 182 8.48 25.02 2.36
CA GLU A 182 7.86 24.93 3.70
C GLU A 182 6.37 25.31 3.68
N ASP A 183 5.99 26.31 2.89
CA ASP A 183 4.59 26.72 2.78
C ASP A 183 3.77 25.69 1.99
N ALA A 184 4.36 25.03 0.98
CA ALA A 184 3.75 23.91 0.27
C ALA A 184 3.46 22.71 1.19
N LEU A 185 4.39 22.40 2.10
CA LEU A 185 4.18 21.38 3.13
C LEU A 185 3.12 21.80 4.14
N THR A 186 3.10 23.06 4.55
CA THR A 186 2.09 23.59 5.47
C THR A 186 0.68 23.50 4.86
N PHE A 187 0.55 23.84 3.58
CA PHE A 187 -0.69 23.64 2.83
C PHE A 187 -1.09 22.17 2.81
N SER A 188 -0.14 21.29 2.47
CA SER A 188 -0.37 19.84 2.42
C SER A 188 -0.82 19.24 3.76
N GLU A 189 -0.24 19.69 4.87
CA GLU A 189 -0.68 19.30 6.22
C GLU A 189 -2.11 19.78 6.51
N GLY A 190 -2.49 20.97 6.04
CA GLY A 190 -3.86 21.46 6.14
C GLY A 190 -4.85 20.54 5.42
N LEU A 191 -4.47 20.03 4.25
CA LEU A 191 -5.27 19.07 3.49
C LEU A 191 -5.47 17.76 4.26
N ASP A 192 -4.42 17.20 4.86
CA ASP A 192 -4.54 15.98 5.68
C ASP A 192 -5.44 16.19 6.91
N LEU A 193 -5.32 17.35 7.57
CA LEU A 193 -6.18 17.69 8.70
C LEU A 193 -7.65 17.86 8.29
N MET A 194 -7.90 18.38 7.10
CA MET A 194 -9.24 18.52 6.54
C MET A 194 -9.87 17.14 6.32
N ASP A 195 -9.12 16.20 5.73
CA ASP A 195 -9.58 14.82 5.48
C ASP A 195 -9.88 14.07 6.79
N LEU A 196 -9.09 14.33 7.83
CA LEU A 196 -9.31 13.82 9.19
C LEU A 196 -10.49 14.47 9.92
N GLY A 197 -11.21 15.40 9.28
CA GLY A 197 -12.33 16.12 9.87
C GLY A 197 -11.92 17.18 10.91
N LYS A 198 -10.63 17.48 11.06
CA LYS A 198 -10.10 18.48 12.02
C LYS A 198 -10.18 19.88 11.41
N LYS A 199 -11.39 20.33 11.10
CA LYS A 199 -11.68 21.56 10.32
C LYS A 199 -10.97 22.82 10.85
N ASP A 200 -10.97 23.05 12.16
CA ASP A 200 -10.34 24.25 12.74
C ASP A 200 -8.81 24.25 12.58
N LYS A 201 -8.19 23.08 12.74
CA LYS A 201 -6.74 22.93 12.56
C LYS A 201 -6.35 23.05 11.09
N ALA A 202 -7.15 22.48 10.19
CA ALA A 202 -6.96 22.61 8.75
C ALA A 202 -7.05 24.08 8.31
N ARG A 203 -8.08 24.79 8.77
CA ARG A 203 -8.26 26.23 8.53
C ARG A 203 -7.04 27.03 8.97
N ALA A 204 -6.54 26.79 10.18
CA ALA A 204 -5.36 27.50 10.69
C ALA A 204 -4.11 27.29 9.80
N LYS A 205 -3.93 26.10 9.22
CA LYS A 205 -2.83 25.83 8.29
C LYS A 205 -3.02 26.57 6.96
N PHE A 206 -4.22 26.59 6.41
CA PHE A 206 -4.51 27.34 5.17
C PHE A 206 -4.36 28.84 5.37
N GLU A 207 -4.86 29.39 6.48
CA GLU A 207 -4.70 30.81 6.83
C GLU A 207 -3.23 31.19 7.02
N ALA A 208 -2.41 30.31 7.61
CA ALA A 208 -0.97 30.54 7.72
C ALA A 208 -0.27 30.67 6.36
N VAL A 209 -0.70 29.86 5.37
CA VAL A 209 -0.21 29.97 3.99
C VAL A 209 -0.70 31.26 3.34
N LEU A 210 -2.01 31.55 3.44
CA LEU A 210 -2.63 32.74 2.83
C LEU A 210 -2.17 34.07 3.45
N THR A 211 -1.68 34.05 4.69
CA THR A 211 -1.07 35.24 5.31
C THR A 211 0.16 35.69 4.54
N LYS A 212 0.92 34.74 3.99
CA LYS A 212 2.12 35.01 3.18
C LYS A 212 1.82 35.07 1.69
N HIS A 213 0.85 34.27 1.23
CA HIS A 213 0.48 34.08 -0.18
C HIS A 213 -1.03 34.29 -0.39
N PRO A 214 -1.55 35.52 -0.29
CA PRO A 214 -2.98 35.79 -0.35
C PRO A 214 -3.67 35.31 -1.62
N LYS A 215 -2.94 35.18 -2.72
CA LYS A 215 -3.47 34.78 -4.03
C LYS A 215 -3.34 33.28 -4.30
N PHE A 216 -2.83 32.50 -3.36
CA PHE A 216 -2.66 31.06 -3.53
C PHE A 216 -4.02 30.34 -3.61
N GLU A 217 -4.50 30.12 -4.83
CA GLU A 217 -5.83 29.56 -5.12
C GLU A 217 -6.12 28.22 -4.39
N PRO A 218 -5.19 27.24 -4.32
CA PRO A 218 -5.46 25.97 -3.64
C PRO A 218 -5.90 26.14 -2.18
N ALA A 219 -5.25 27.04 -1.42
CA ALA A 219 -5.64 27.31 -0.03
C ALA A 219 -6.96 28.09 0.08
N ASN A 220 -7.21 29.04 -0.83
CA ASN A 220 -8.50 29.75 -0.90
C ASN A 220 -9.66 28.79 -1.18
N ASN A 221 -9.49 27.87 -2.13
CA ASN A 221 -10.47 26.84 -2.48
C ASN A 221 -10.73 25.89 -1.30
N ALA A 222 -9.67 25.48 -0.59
CA ALA A 222 -9.80 24.60 0.59
C ALA A 222 -10.58 25.29 1.74
N ILE A 223 -10.33 26.58 2.01
CA ILE A 223 -11.10 27.34 3.00
C ILE A 223 -12.56 27.49 2.58
N ALA A 224 -12.83 27.76 1.31
CA ALA A 224 -14.20 27.85 0.79
C ALA A 224 -14.97 26.55 1.08
N LYS A 225 -14.37 25.39 0.77
CA LYS A 225 -14.95 24.06 1.06
C LYS A 225 -15.16 23.82 2.56
N LEU A 226 -14.27 24.30 3.43
CA LEU A 226 -14.46 24.20 4.89
C LEU A 226 -15.67 25.00 5.41
N ASN A 227 -16.07 26.06 4.69
CA ASN A 227 -17.22 26.91 5.01
C ASN A 227 -18.55 26.39 4.45
N GLU A 228 -18.51 25.44 3.51
CA GLU A 228 -19.73 24.79 3.01
C GLU A 228 -20.32 23.90 4.11
N ALA A 229 -21.61 24.10 4.40
CA ALA A 229 -22.35 23.26 5.35
C ALA A 229 -22.36 21.80 4.83
N PRO A 230 -22.36 20.78 5.72
CA PRO A 230 -22.49 19.41 5.27
C PRO A 230 -23.78 19.28 4.46
N VAL A 231 -23.65 18.92 3.18
CA VAL A 231 -24.79 18.53 2.36
C VAL A 231 -25.37 17.29 3.02
N VAL A 232 -26.49 17.49 3.73
CA VAL A 232 -27.37 16.39 4.10
C VAL A 232 -27.87 15.84 2.78
N VAL A 233 -27.33 14.69 2.36
CA VAL A 233 -27.90 13.93 1.24
C VAL A 233 -29.24 13.39 1.74
N ALA A 234 -30.28 14.20 1.58
CA ALA A 234 -31.66 13.76 1.66
C ALA A 234 -31.88 12.77 0.51
N SER A 235 -32.37 11.59 0.86
CA SER A 235 -32.88 10.59 -0.08
C SER A 235 -33.86 11.25 -1.06
N SER A 236 -33.42 11.47 -2.30
CA SER A 236 -34.31 11.84 -3.39
C SER A 236 -34.56 10.62 -4.27
N GLU A 237 -35.85 10.33 -4.42
CA GLU A 237 -36.40 9.22 -5.19
C GLU A 237 -35.90 9.23 -6.64
N VAL A 238 -35.35 8.09 -7.08
CA VAL A 238 -35.08 7.84 -8.51
C VAL A 238 -36.35 7.28 -9.15
N LYS A 239 -36.91 8.04 -10.10
CA LYS A 239 -37.98 7.57 -11.00
C LYS A 239 -37.48 6.44 -11.92
N PRO A 240 -38.30 5.44 -12.27
CA PRO A 240 -37.82 4.24 -12.94
C PRO A 240 -37.63 4.46 -14.44
N ALA A 241 -36.49 4.01 -14.96
CA ALA A 241 -36.25 3.88 -16.40
C ALA A 241 -36.66 2.48 -16.88
N LYS A 242 -37.63 2.46 -17.78
CA LYS A 242 -37.99 1.47 -18.83
C LYS A 242 -37.62 -0.01 -18.62
N VAL A 243 -38.67 -0.82 -18.44
CA VAL A 243 -38.67 -2.29 -18.56
C VAL A 243 -38.25 -2.71 -19.98
N MET A 244 -37.14 -3.44 -20.11
CA MET A 244 -36.90 -4.35 -21.24
C MET A 244 -37.15 -5.80 -20.79
N ARG A 245 -37.97 -6.49 -21.58
CA ARG A 245 -38.44 -7.85 -21.34
C ARG A 245 -37.48 -8.82 -22.03
N GLY A 246 -36.56 -9.39 -21.26
CA GLY A 246 -35.69 -10.49 -21.66
C GLY A 246 -35.65 -11.49 -20.52
N THR A 247 -36.53 -12.48 -20.59
CA THR A 247 -36.62 -13.63 -19.69
C THR A 247 -35.37 -14.49 -19.80
N GLY A 248 -34.59 -14.55 -18.71
CA GLY A 248 -33.47 -15.46 -18.54
C GLY A 248 -32.80 -15.20 -17.20
N ASP A 249 -33.23 -15.93 -16.17
CA ASP A 249 -32.54 -16.02 -14.88
C ASP A 249 -31.09 -16.47 -15.12
N PRO A 250 -30.05 -15.63 -14.88
CA PRO A 250 -28.65 -15.99 -15.08
C PRO A 250 -28.16 -17.05 -14.08
N LEU A 251 -29.00 -17.44 -13.12
CA LEU A 251 -28.66 -18.35 -12.02
C LEU A 251 -29.40 -19.69 -12.12
N LYS A 252 -30.27 -19.88 -13.11
CA LYS A 252 -30.82 -21.20 -13.45
C LYS A 252 -29.83 -21.98 -14.32
N GLY A 253 -28.80 -22.55 -13.70
CA GLY A 253 -27.96 -23.53 -14.39
C GLY A 253 -26.56 -23.82 -13.85
N LEU A 254 -26.06 -23.07 -12.87
CA LEU A 254 -24.74 -23.35 -12.29
C LEU A 254 -24.87 -24.06 -10.93
N ASN A 255 -25.07 -25.37 -11.01
CA ASN A 255 -24.70 -26.30 -9.95
C ASN A 255 -23.20 -26.21 -9.71
N VAL A 256 -22.75 -25.42 -8.73
CA VAL A 256 -21.44 -25.64 -8.09
C VAL A 256 -21.57 -25.36 -6.59
N SER A 257 -22.34 -26.21 -5.91
CA SER A 257 -22.09 -26.51 -4.51
C SER A 257 -20.92 -27.49 -4.45
N LYS A 258 -19.71 -27.01 -4.15
CA LYS A 258 -18.66 -27.89 -3.64
C LYS A 258 -17.80 -27.13 -2.63
N SER A 259 -18.39 -26.93 -1.45
CA SER A 259 -17.70 -26.58 -0.21
C SER A 259 -16.34 -27.28 -0.13
N LEU A 260 -15.26 -26.56 0.20
CA LEU A 260 -13.94 -27.13 0.54
C LEU A 260 -14.14 -28.39 1.40
N SER A 261 -13.93 -29.56 0.81
CA SER A 261 -14.11 -30.81 1.53
C SER A 261 -12.94 -30.98 2.51
N ASN A 262 -13.19 -31.54 3.70
CA ASN A 262 -12.14 -31.71 4.73
C ASN A 262 -10.91 -32.49 4.24
N ASN A 263 -11.03 -33.22 3.12
CA ASN A 263 -9.98 -34.00 2.49
C ASN A 263 -9.06 -33.18 1.57
N ASP A 264 -9.43 -31.95 1.19
CA ASP A 264 -8.65 -31.08 0.27
C ASP A 264 -7.76 -30.06 1.02
N ILE A 265 -7.79 -30.08 2.36
CA ILE A 265 -7.05 -29.15 3.22
C ILE A 265 -5.83 -29.86 3.82
N GLY A 266 -4.63 -29.42 3.44
CA GLY A 266 -3.37 -29.99 3.95
C GLY A 266 -3.12 -29.67 5.42
N LYS A 267 -2.04 -30.23 5.98
CA LYS A 267 -1.71 -30.11 7.40
C LYS A 267 -1.29 -28.69 7.76
N TYR A 268 -1.50 -28.32 9.01
CA TYR A 268 -1.10 -27.04 9.58
C TYR A 268 0.07 -27.22 10.55
N TYR A 269 1.21 -26.62 10.23
CA TYR A 269 2.42 -26.62 11.05
C TYR A 269 2.60 -25.26 11.71
N ALA A 270 3.06 -25.27 12.96
CA ALA A 270 3.45 -24.07 13.69
C ALA A 270 4.89 -24.16 14.17
N LEU A 271 5.71 -23.15 13.91
CA LEU A 271 7.00 -22.93 14.56
C LEU A 271 6.89 -21.70 15.46
N ILE A 272 6.98 -21.89 16.78
CA ILE A 272 6.78 -20.84 17.78
C ILE A 272 8.06 -20.63 18.58
N ILE A 273 8.60 -19.43 18.54
CA ILE A 273 9.89 -19.09 19.16
C ILE A 273 9.67 -17.89 20.09
N GLY A 274 10.11 -18.02 21.34
CA GLY A 274 10.04 -16.96 22.35
C GLY A 274 11.32 -16.91 23.18
N ILE A 275 11.93 -15.73 23.32
CA ILE A 275 13.23 -15.59 23.99
C ILE A 275 13.20 -14.41 24.95
N ASP A 276 13.25 -14.69 26.25
CA ASP A 276 13.39 -13.68 27.31
C ASP A 276 14.80 -13.65 27.89
N GLN A 277 15.40 -14.83 28.05
CA GLN A 277 16.61 -15.02 28.82
C GLN A 277 17.88 -14.84 27.99
N TYR A 278 18.23 -13.58 27.78
CA TYR A 278 19.50 -13.19 27.17
C TYR A 278 20.63 -13.04 28.20
N SER A 279 21.87 -13.02 27.71
CA SER A 279 23.08 -12.76 28.51
C SER A 279 24.13 -12.04 27.68
N GLY A 280 25.21 -11.58 28.34
CA GLY A 280 26.23 -10.75 27.69
C GLY A 280 25.74 -9.33 27.46
N GLU A 281 25.87 -8.82 26.22
CA GLU A 281 25.50 -7.45 25.84
C GLU A 281 23.99 -7.24 25.64
N TRP A 282 23.19 -8.30 25.76
CA TRP A 282 21.75 -8.30 25.53
C TRP A 282 20.96 -8.25 26.82
N THR A 283 20.04 -7.30 26.93
CA THR A 283 19.12 -7.19 28.07
C THR A 283 18.09 -8.31 28.04
N LYS A 284 17.68 -8.80 29.20
CA LYS A 284 16.56 -9.73 29.30
C LYS A 284 15.26 -9.03 28.89
N LEU A 285 14.37 -9.78 28.26
CA LEU A 285 12.99 -9.39 28.01
C LEU A 285 12.08 -10.03 29.07
N ASN A 286 10.85 -9.55 29.18
CA ASN A 286 9.90 -10.03 30.19
C ASN A 286 8.68 -10.75 29.59
N ASN A 287 8.35 -10.48 28.32
CA ASN A 287 7.08 -10.89 27.75
C ASN A 287 7.20 -11.89 26.58
N ALA A 288 8.38 -12.07 25.98
CA ALA A 288 8.51 -12.80 24.72
C ALA A 288 8.14 -14.30 24.83
N VAL A 289 8.51 -14.97 25.91
CA VAL A 289 8.10 -16.36 26.15
C VAL A 289 6.63 -16.43 26.53
N ASN A 290 6.12 -15.45 27.28
CA ASN A 290 4.69 -15.41 27.63
C ASN A 290 3.82 -15.21 26.38
N ASP A 291 4.22 -14.35 25.47
CA ASP A 291 3.58 -14.11 24.17
C ASP A 291 3.55 -15.39 23.35
N ALA A 292 4.73 -15.99 23.14
CA ALA A 292 4.90 -17.19 22.33
C ALA A 292 4.10 -18.39 22.89
N THR A 293 4.15 -18.63 24.20
CA THR A 293 3.39 -19.72 24.83
C THR A 293 1.88 -19.47 24.83
N THR A 294 1.43 -18.21 24.91
CA THR A 294 0.01 -17.87 24.86
C THR A 294 -0.55 -18.00 23.44
N ILE A 295 0.24 -17.67 22.42
CA ILE A 295 -0.09 -17.93 21.01
C ILE A 295 -0.19 -19.44 20.78
N GLU A 296 0.82 -20.21 21.20
CA GLU A 296 0.80 -21.68 21.09
C GLU A 296 -0.49 -22.27 21.71
N LYS A 297 -0.82 -21.89 22.94
CA LYS A 297 -2.05 -22.33 23.63
C LYS A 297 -3.31 -21.92 22.86
N THR A 298 -3.38 -20.68 22.37
CA THR A 298 -4.54 -20.16 21.63
C THR A 298 -4.73 -20.92 20.31
N LEU A 299 -3.66 -21.18 19.57
CA LEU A 299 -3.70 -21.94 18.32
C LEU A 299 -4.11 -23.39 18.57
N LYS A 300 -3.53 -24.05 19.58
CA LYS A 300 -3.91 -25.42 19.97
C LYS A 300 -5.38 -25.52 20.39
N ALA A 301 -5.89 -24.55 21.14
CA ALA A 301 -7.26 -24.57 21.63
C ALA A 301 -8.28 -24.31 20.53
N ASN A 302 -8.04 -23.30 19.69
CA ASN A 302 -9.10 -22.70 18.87
C ASN A 302 -8.99 -22.99 17.37
N TYR A 303 -7.82 -23.42 16.88
CA TYR A 303 -7.55 -23.52 15.45
C TYR A 303 -7.00 -24.88 15.04
N ARG A 304 -7.22 -25.27 13.79
CA ARG A 304 -6.71 -26.50 13.20
C ARG A 304 -5.20 -26.38 12.97
N PHE A 305 -4.42 -26.86 13.92
CA PHE A 305 -2.98 -27.07 13.80
C PHE A 305 -2.66 -28.52 14.15
N ASP A 306 -1.89 -29.17 13.29
CA ASP A 306 -1.55 -30.59 13.36
C ASP A 306 -0.20 -30.83 14.02
N GLU A 307 0.79 -29.96 13.75
CA GLU A 307 2.18 -30.14 14.20
C GLU A 307 2.74 -28.85 14.80
N PHE A 308 3.40 -28.94 15.96
CA PHE A 308 4.04 -27.81 16.64
C PHE A 308 5.53 -28.08 16.85
N GLN A 309 6.35 -27.10 16.48
CA GLN A 309 7.75 -26.99 16.84
C GLN A 309 7.91 -25.75 17.71
N THR A 310 8.43 -25.89 18.92
CA THR A 310 8.59 -24.77 19.86
C THR A 310 10.05 -24.64 20.28
N LEU A 311 10.50 -23.41 20.50
CA LEU A 311 11.81 -23.11 21.09
C LEU A 311 11.67 -21.96 22.08
N TYR A 312 11.96 -22.21 23.36
CA TYR A 312 11.90 -21.19 24.40
C TYR A 312 13.25 -21.00 25.09
N ASN A 313 13.66 -19.75 25.29
CA ASN A 313 14.88 -19.39 26.02
C ASN A 313 16.09 -20.24 25.58
N SER A 314 16.69 -21.03 26.47
CA SER A 314 17.90 -21.82 26.23
C SER A 314 17.78 -22.82 25.07
N GLU A 315 16.57 -23.16 24.66
CA GLU A 315 16.33 -24.01 23.48
C GLU A 315 16.49 -23.23 22.17
N ALA A 316 16.20 -21.93 22.18
CA ALA A 316 16.19 -21.03 21.01
C ALA A 316 17.59 -20.54 20.62
N THR A 317 18.55 -21.47 20.55
CA THR A 317 19.90 -21.22 20.03
C THR A 317 19.87 -20.97 18.52
N ARG A 318 20.89 -20.29 18.00
CA ARG A 318 21.05 -20.05 16.55
C ARG A 318 20.97 -21.35 15.76
N SER A 319 21.67 -22.38 16.23
CA SER A 319 21.66 -23.70 15.59
C SER A 319 20.29 -24.36 15.63
N ALA A 320 19.58 -24.29 16.77
CA ALA A 320 18.26 -24.90 16.92
C ALA A 320 17.22 -24.23 16.02
N ILE A 321 17.19 -22.88 15.95
CA ILE A 321 16.25 -22.14 15.10
C ILE A 321 16.46 -22.53 13.63
N MET A 322 17.71 -22.53 13.16
CA MET A 322 18.04 -22.92 11.77
C MET A 322 17.64 -24.36 11.47
N LYS A 323 17.86 -25.31 12.40
CA LYS A 323 17.41 -26.70 12.26
C LYS A 323 15.90 -26.85 12.18
N LYS A 324 15.13 -26.03 12.92
CA LYS A 324 13.66 -26.05 12.84
C LYS A 324 13.14 -25.48 11.52
N LEU A 325 13.77 -24.43 10.99
CA LEU A 325 13.47 -23.90 9.66
C LEU A 325 13.79 -24.93 8.57
N GLU A 326 14.95 -25.58 8.64
CA GLU A 326 15.33 -26.69 7.75
C GLU A 326 14.37 -27.87 7.86
N TRP A 327 13.93 -28.21 9.08
CA TRP A 327 12.93 -29.25 9.29
C TRP A 327 11.62 -28.93 8.56
N LEU A 328 11.15 -27.67 8.58
CA LEU A 328 9.98 -27.26 7.79
C LEU A 328 10.20 -27.46 6.29
N VAL A 329 11.36 -27.08 5.76
CA VAL A 329 11.72 -27.30 4.34
C VAL A 329 11.64 -28.79 3.96
N ASN A 330 12.09 -29.67 4.85
CA ASN A 330 12.19 -31.11 4.57
C ASN A 330 10.89 -31.89 4.77
N ASN A 331 9.96 -31.40 5.61
CA ASN A 331 8.79 -32.18 6.05
C ASN A 331 7.45 -31.63 5.55
N VAL A 332 7.36 -30.35 5.20
CA VAL A 332 6.13 -29.70 4.74
C VAL A 332 5.89 -29.99 3.25
N LYS A 333 4.66 -30.35 2.89
CA LYS A 333 4.23 -30.63 1.51
C LYS A 333 3.54 -29.44 0.86
N GLU A 334 3.25 -29.52 -0.44
CA GLU A 334 2.68 -28.41 -1.23
C GLU A 334 1.25 -28.04 -0.83
N GLU A 335 0.48 -28.98 -0.28
CA GLU A 335 -0.86 -28.77 0.21
C GLU A 335 -0.93 -28.20 1.64
N ASP A 336 0.19 -28.27 2.37
CA ASP A 336 0.29 -27.93 3.79
C ASP A 336 0.38 -26.41 4.03
N ASN A 337 0.21 -25.99 5.28
CA ASN A 337 0.17 -24.60 5.73
C ASN A 337 1.13 -24.41 6.91
N VAL A 338 1.90 -23.32 6.91
CA VAL A 338 2.94 -23.05 7.91
C VAL A 338 2.72 -21.70 8.57
N PHE A 339 2.65 -21.68 9.89
CA PHE A 339 2.66 -20.48 10.71
C PHE A 339 3.98 -20.41 11.48
N ILE A 340 4.66 -19.28 11.43
CA ILE A 340 5.90 -19.05 12.19
C ILE A 340 5.68 -17.83 13.06
N TYR A 341 5.89 -17.96 14.37
CA TYR A 341 5.87 -16.84 15.30
C TYR A 341 7.23 -16.70 15.97
N TYR A 342 7.78 -15.48 15.96
CA TYR A 342 9.00 -15.14 16.67
C TYR A 342 8.76 -13.93 17.57
N SER A 343 9.10 -14.05 18.85
CA SER A 343 9.18 -12.93 19.79
C SER A 343 10.54 -12.95 20.50
N GLY A 344 11.23 -11.80 20.51
CA GLY A 344 12.57 -11.67 21.05
C GLY A 344 13.30 -10.42 20.53
N HIS A 345 14.59 -10.30 20.83
CA HIS A 345 15.41 -9.21 20.30
C HIS A 345 15.57 -9.32 18.78
N GLY A 346 15.59 -8.15 18.15
CA GLY A 346 16.01 -7.94 16.77
C GLY A 346 17.03 -6.81 16.70
N GLU A 347 17.94 -6.89 15.73
CA GLU A 347 19.01 -5.91 15.54
C GLU A 347 19.04 -5.44 14.09
N PHE A 348 19.31 -4.15 13.88
CA PHE A 348 19.50 -3.59 12.55
C PHE A 348 20.88 -2.99 12.38
N LYS A 349 21.68 -3.61 11.51
CA LYS A 349 23.00 -3.09 11.17
C LYS A 349 22.87 -2.07 10.05
N LYS A 350 22.81 -0.79 10.42
CA LYS A 350 22.73 0.35 9.48
C LYS A 350 23.82 0.30 8.41
N SER A 351 25.06 -0.03 8.77
CA SER A 351 26.19 -0.13 7.84
C SER A 351 26.02 -1.22 6.78
N MET A 352 25.26 -2.26 7.08
CA MET A 352 24.99 -3.38 6.16
C MET A 352 23.60 -3.26 5.53
N ASN A 353 22.79 -2.33 6.02
CA ASN A 353 21.38 -2.21 5.68
C ASN A 353 20.66 -3.56 5.77
N LYS A 354 20.77 -4.24 6.93
CA LYS A 354 20.18 -5.57 7.19
C LYS A 354 19.65 -5.71 8.61
N GLY A 355 18.49 -6.35 8.72
CA GLY A 355 17.84 -6.80 9.95
C GLY A 355 18.19 -8.24 10.30
N TYR A 356 18.21 -8.51 11.60
CA TYR A 356 18.66 -9.77 12.17
C TYR A 356 17.78 -10.17 13.35
N TRP A 357 17.52 -11.47 13.49
CA TRP A 357 17.00 -12.07 14.71
C TRP A 357 18.16 -12.37 15.64
N VAL A 358 17.97 -12.18 16.94
CA VAL A 358 18.98 -12.41 17.98
C VAL A 358 18.62 -13.70 18.75
N PRO A 359 19.30 -14.82 18.47
CA PRO A 359 19.11 -16.07 19.20
C PRO A 359 19.54 -15.99 20.67
N GLN A 360 19.10 -16.94 21.47
CA GLN A 360 19.38 -16.93 22.91
C GLN A 360 20.87 -17.09 23.24
N ASP A 361 21.62 -17.79 22.40
CA ASP A 361 23.06 -18.02 22.56
C ASP A 361 23.93 -16.86 22.06
N SER A 362 23.34 -15.77 21.56
CA SER A 362 24.08 -14.53 21.33
C SER A 362 24.55 -13.92 22.66
N ARG A 363 25.83 -13.56 22.73
CA ARG A 363 26.51 -12.94 23.87
C ARG A 363 27.06 -11.57 23.52
N THR A 364 27.37 -11.33 22.26
CA THR A 364 27.95 -10.08 21.78
C THR A 364 27.05 -9.42 20.73
N LYS A 365 27.40 -8.20 20.34
CA LYS A 365 26.75 -7.48 19.23
C LYS A 365 27.29 -7.86 17.83
N SER A 366 27.99 -9.00 17.71
CA SER A 366 28.54 -9.51 16.46
C SER A 366 27.46 -10.14 15.57
N VAL A 367 27.47 -9.78 14.27
CA VAL A 367 26.54 -10.35 13.28
C VAL A 367 26.71 -11.87 13.07
N SER A 368 27.87 -12.43 13.44
CA SER A 368 28.14 -13.87 13.34
C SER A 368 27.25 -14.71 14.27
N GLU A 369 26.74 -14.10 15.34
CA GLU A 369 25.90 -14.75 16.34
C GLU A 369 24.41 -14.67 16.01
N TYR A 370 24.04 -13.91 14.97
CA TYR A 370 22.65 -13.66 14.62
C TYR A 370 22.17 -14.51 13.45
N ILE A 371 20.87 -14.46 13.18
CA ILE A 371 20.26 -15.00 11.96
C ILE A 371 19.78 -13.81 11.12
N SER A 372 20.24 -13.70 9.87
CA SER A 372 19.86 -12.57 9.03
C SER A 372 18.47 -12.76 8.45
N ASN A 373 17.74 -11.65 8.22
CA ASN A 373 16.45 -11.72 7.50
C ASN A 373 16.61 -12.34 6.10
N SER A 374 17.78 -12.24 5.47
CA SER A 374 18.09 -12.93 4.20
C SER A 374 18.10 -14.45 4.35
N ASP A 375 18.68 -14.98 5.45
CA ASP A 375 18.64 -16.42 5.74
C ASP A 375 17.19 -16.87 5.96
N ILE A 376 16.42 -16.10 6.74
CA ILE A 376 14.99 -16.37 6.96
C ILE A 376 14.24 -16.40 5.63
N GLN A 377 14.40 -15.39 4.77
CA GLN A 377 13.78 -15.36 3.43
C GLN A 377 14.14 -16.59 2.59
N THR A 378 15.40 -17.05 2.64
CA THR A 378 15.84 -18.25 1.91
C THR A 378 15.10 -19.49 2.40
N PHE A 379 14.97 -19.70 3.72
CA PHE A 379 14.17 -20.82 4.23
C PHE A 379 12.69 -20.70 3.85
N LEU A 380 12.10 -19.51 3.96
CA LEU A 380 10.69 -19.30 3.63
C LEU A 380 10.37 -19.61 2.16
N GLY A 381 11.27 -19.27 1.24
CA GLY A 381 11.17 -19.65 -0.18
C GLY A 381 11.36 -21.15 -0.43
N GLY A 382 12.17 -21.82 0.39
CA GLY A 382 12.43 -23.26 0.32
C GLY A 382 11.31 -24.14 0.90
N ILE A 383 10.54 -23.64 1.87
CA ILE A 383 9.38 -24.37 2.41
C ILE A 383 8.37 -24.55 1.27
N LYS A 384 7.82 -25.77 1.10
CA LYS A 384 6.93 -26.10 -0.03
C LYS A 384 5.46 -25.72 0.13
N SER A 385 5.00 -25.50 1.36
CA SER A 385 3.60 -25.21 1.73
C SER A 385 2.82 -24.37 0.74
N ARG A 386 1.52 -24.61 0.69
CA ARG A 386 0.54 -23.74 0.05
C ARG A 386 0.62 -22.34 0.64
N HIS A 387 0.52 -22.24 1.96
CA HIS A 387 0.59 -20.95 2.66
C HIS A 387 1.68 -20.97 3.74
N THR A 388 2.50 -19.92 3.79
CA THR A 388 3.35 -19.61 4.94
C THR A 388 3.05 -18.21 5.42
N LEU A 389 2.78 -18.07 6.71
CA LEU A 389 2.67 -16.80 7.40
C LEU A 389 3.74 -16.71 8.47
N LEU A 390 4.63 -15.73 8.35
CA LEU A 390 5.55 -15.33 9.40
C LEU A 390 4.93 -14.18 10.21
N VAL A 391 4.97 -14.26 11.52
CA VAL A 391 4.60 -13.16 12.43
C VAL A 391 5.79 -12.89 13.34
N SER A 392 6.38 -11.71 13.21
CA SER A 392 7.60 -11.33 13.94
C SER A 392 7.32 -10.17 14.88
N ASP A 393 7.41 -10.45 16.18
CA ASP A 393 7.34 -9.48 17.25
C ASP A 393 8.75 -9.14 17.76
N ALA A 394 9.50 -8.49 16.89
CA ALA A 394 10.87 -8.09 17.15
C ALA A 394 11.20 -6.80 16.40
N CYS A 395 12.05 -5.98 17.01
CA CYS A 395 12.56 -4.75 16.41
C CYS A 395 13.15 -5.04 15.02
N PHE A 396 12.93 -4.14 14.05
CA PHE A 396 13.56 -4.18 12.73
C PHE A 396 13.20 -5.37 11.82
N SER A 397 12.06 -6.00 12.09
CA SER A 397 11.50 -7.07 11.25
C SER A 397 10.97 -6.54 9.90
N GLY A 398 10.71 -5.24 9.77
CA GLY A 398 10.25 -4.60 8.52
C GLY A 398 11.25 -4.64 7.35
N ASP A 399 12.55 -4.86 7.61
CA ASP A 399 13.55 -5.10 6.56
C ASP A 399 13.26 -6.36 5.73
N ILE A 400 12.48 -7.31 6.26
CA ILE A 400 12.09 -8.53 5.54
C ILE A 400 11.28 -8.22 4.26
N PHE A 401 10.72 -7.02 4.15
CA PHE A 401 9.90 -6.58 3.02
C PHE A 401 10.68 -5.81 1.95
N ARG A 402 12.01 -5.70 2.01
CA ARG A 402 12.76 -4.88 1.04
C ARG A 402 12.63 -5.40 -0.41
N GLY A 403 11.92 -4.62 -1.23
CA GLY A 403 11.70 -4.77 -2.66
C GLY A 403 10.21 -4.87 -3.04
N SER A 404 9.85 -4.54 -4.29
CA SER A 404 8.44 -4.52 -4.75
C SER A 404 7.76 -5.89 -4.71
N THR A 405 6.64 -6.02 -4.00
CA THR A 405 5.73 -7.18 -4.01
C THR A 405 4.27 -6.71 -4.10
N VAL A 406 3.39 -7.58 -4.61
CA VAL A 406 1.96 -7.29 -4.87
C VAL A 406 1.11 -8.15 -3.93
N SER A 407 0.20 -7.54 -3.17
CA SER A 407 -0.76 -8.25 -2.31
C SER A 407 -2.16 -8.25 -2.93
N VAL A 408 -2.91 -9.33 -2.81
CA VAL A 408 -4.29 -9.46 -3.33
C VAL A 408 -5.31 -8.99 -2.29
N PRO A 409 -6.26 -8.10 -2.64
CA PRO A 409 -7.25 -7.57 -1.70
C PRO A 409 -8.39 -8.54 -1.38
N PHE A 410 -9.01 -8.33 -0.21
CA PHE A 410 -9.96 -9.22 0.48
C PHE A 410 -11.44 -9.10 0.02
N SER A 411 -12.24 -10.17 0.21
CA SER A 411 -13.71 -10.19 0.06
C SER A 411 -14.34 -11.23 1.02
N ASP A 412 -15.42 -10.89 1.74
CA ASP A 412 -16.08 -11.79 2.72
C ASP A 412 -17.03 -12.81 2.02
N THR A 413 -16.54 -13.49 0.98
CA THR A 413 -17.30 -14.48 0.19
C THR A 413 -16.61 -15.84 0.20
N GLU A 414 -17.39 -16.93 0.22
CA GLU A 414 -16.84 -18.30 0.19
C GLU A 414 -15.98 -18.55 -1.06
N LYS A 415 -16.35 -17.93 -2.19
CA LYS A 415 -15.56 -17.91 -3.44
C LYS A 415 -14.20 -17.19 -3.30
N TYR A 416 -14.10 -16.18 -2.44
CA TYR A 416 -12.82 -15.55 -2.14
C TYR A 416 -11.92 -16.49 -1.36
N TYR A 417 -12.43 -17.16 -0.32
CA TYR A 417 -11.63 -18.10 0.46
C TYR A 417 -11.16 -19.30 -0.36
N GLU A 418 -12.01 -19.84 -1.25
CA GLU A 418 -11.60 -20.87 -2.20
C GLU A 418 -10.48 -20.39 -3.15
N LYS A 419 -10.60 -19.17 -3.68
CA LYS A 419 -9.59 -18.58 -4.57
C LYS A 419 -8.29 -18.24 -3.85
N ALA A 420 -8.37 -17.60 -2.68
CA ALA A 420 -7.21 -17.24 -1.87
C ALA A 420 -6.47 -18.48 -1.34
N TYR A 421 -7.19 -19.56 -1.04
CA TYR A 421 -6.60 -20.86 -0.68
C TYR A 421 -5.98 -21.57 -1.89
N SER A 422 -6.49 -21.35 -3.10
CA SER A 422 -5.98 -22.05 -4.29
C SER A 422 -4.56 -21.64 -4.72
N LEU A 423 -4.11 -20.44 -4.34
CA LEU A 423 -2.83 -19.83 -4.75
C LEU A 423 -1.77 -19.95 -3.66
N ARG A 424 -0.48 -20.05 -4.02
CA ARG A 424 0.60 -20.10 -3.03
C ARG A 424 0.78 -18.74 -2.34
N SER A 425 1.11 -18.73 -1.04
CA SER A 425 1.38 -17.48 -0.30
C SER A 425 2.55 -17.56 0.66
N ARG A 426 3.31 -16.46 0.77
CA ARG A 426 4.45 -16.24 1.67
C ARG A 426 4.36 -14.81 2.21
N HIS A 427 3.64 -14.65 3.30
CA HIS A 427 3.40 -13.36 3.93
C HIS A 427 4.18 -13.21 5.24
N ALA A 428 4.50 -11.98 5.61
CA ALA A 428 4.92 -11.63 6.96
C ALA A 428 4.04 -10.53 7.56
N ILE A 429 3.76 -10.63 8.85
CA ILE A 429 3.25 -9.54 9.71
C ILE A 429 4.37 -9.19 10.70
N THR A 430 4.71 -7.91 10.82
CA THR A 430 5.76 -7.44 11.73
C THR A 430 5.20 -6.46 12.75
N SER A 431 5.78 -6.44 13.96
CA SER A 431 5.36 -5.53 15.01
C SER A 431 5.88 -4.11 14.86
N GLY A 432 6.80 -3.83 13.93
CA GLY A 432 7.31 -2.50 13.62
C GLY A 432 8.09 -2.44 12.29
N GLY A 433 8.50 -1.23 11.89
CA GLY A 433 9.39 -0.95 10.77
C GLY A 433 10.85 -1.08 11.17
N ILE A 434 11.58 0.05 11.27
CA ILE A 434 12.95 0.13 11.81
C ILE A 434 12.98 0.73 13.23
N GLU A 435 11.84 0.81 13.90
CA GLU A 435 11.73 1.39 15.23
C GLU A 435 11.93 0.30 16.32
N PRO A 436 12.45 0.66 17.51
CA PRO A 436 12.54 -0.26 18.63
C PRO A 436 11.14 -0.63 19.15
N VAL A 437 10.93 -1.91 19.42
CA VAL A 437 9.73 -2.47 20.05
C VAL A 437 9.89 -2.39 21.56
N MET A 438 8.87 -1.87 22.26
CA MET A 438 8.87 -1.83 23.71
C MET A 438 8.62 -3.23 24.29
N ASP A 439 9.44 -3.64 25.26
CA ASP A 439 9.24 -4.86 26.05
C ASP A 439 8.01 -4.74 26.99
N GLY A 440 7.49 -3.51 27.21
CA GLY A 440 6.28 -3.26 27.98
C GLY A 440 5.01 -3.26 27.12
N GLY A 441 3.92 -3.80 27.66
CA GLY A 441 2.61 -3.78 26.99
C GLY A 441 1.46 -4.06 27.97
N LYS A 442 0.41 -4.71 27.49
CA LYS A 442 -0.85 -4.90 28.24
C LYS A 442 -1.04 -6.37 28.59
N ASP A 443 -1.52 -6.64 29.80
CA ASP A 443 -1.84 -7.99 30.30
C ASP A 443 -0.65 -8.97 30.23
N ASN A 444 0.56 -8.50 30.60
CA ASN A 444 1.84 -9.25 30.49
C ASN A 444 2.20 -9.69 29.07
N HIS A 445 1.72 -8.98 28.06
CA HIS A 445 2.08 -9.19 26.67
C HIS A 445 2.71 -7.93 26.09
N SER A 446 3.52 -8.06 25.03
CA SER A 446 3.87 -6.91 24.20
C SER A 446 2.58 -6.26 23.64
N VAL A 447 2.60 -4.97 23.29
CA VAL A 447 1.40 -4.31 22.71
C VAL A 447 0.95 -5.01 21.43
N PHE A 448 1.91 -5.45 20.61
CA PHE A 448 1.63 -6.18 19.38
C PHE A 448 1.03 -7.57 19.66
N ALA A 449 1.69 -8.38 20.49
CA ALA A 449 1.22 -9.71 20.87
C ALA A 449 -0.15 -9.66 21.54
N TYR A 450 -0.40 -8.66 22.38
CA TYR A 450 -1.70 -8.43 23.01
C TYR A 450 -2.83 -8.30 21.98
N TYR A 451 -2.67 -7.41 20.99
CA TYR A 451 -3.71 -7.21 19.98
C TYR A 451 -3.81 -8.37 18.99
N LEU A 452 -2.69 -9.01 18.64
CA LEU A 452 -2.70 -10.26 17.87
C LEU A 452 -3.52 -11.36 18.58
N LEU A 453 -3.25 -11.58 19.87
CA LEU A 453 -3.98 -12.53 20.71
C LEU A 453 -5.45 -12.13 20.86
N LYS A 454 -5.74 -10.84 20.96
CA LYS A 454 -7.12 -10.33 21.05
C LYS A 454 -7.92 -10.73 19.82
N VAL A 455 -7.39 -10.49 18.62
CA VAL A 455 -8.06 -10.86 17.35
C VAL A 455 -8.25 -12.38 17.25
N LEU A 456 -7.21 -13.17 17.55
CA LEU A 456 -7.29 -14.64 17.51
C LEU A 456 -8.30 -15.21 18.53
N LYS A 457 -8.40 -14.60 19.72
CA LYS A 457 -9.33 -15.06 20.77
C LYS A 457 -10.77 -14.60 20.52
N SER A 458 -10.97 -13.42 19.92
CA SER A 458 -12.31 -12.89 19.64
C SER A 458 -12.90 -13.40 18.32
N ASN A 459 -12.13 -14.13 17.51
CA ASN A 459 -12.62 -14.66 16.25
C ASN A 459 -13.74 -15.70 16.45
N ASP A 460 -14.93 -15.36 15.98
CA ASP A 460 -16.10 -16.23 15.97
C ASP A 460 -16.32 -16.92 14.61
N LYS A 461 -15.72 -16.40 13.53
CA LYS A 461 -15.81 -16.95 12.18
C LYS A 461 -15.08 -18.29 12.04
N LYS A 462 -15.59 -19.15 11.15
CA LYS A 462 -14.95 -20.44 10.81
C LYS A 462 -13.58 -20.26 10.15
N TYR A 463 -13.43 -19.21 9.35
CA TYR A 463 -12.22 -18.87 8.62
C TYR A 463 -11.80 -17.44 8.98
N LEU A 464 -10.51 -17.25 9.22
CA LEU A 464 -9.87 -15.96 9.44
C LEU A 464 -8.59 -15.94 8.61
N ASP A 465 -8.47 -15.05 7.62
CA ASP A 465 -7.23 -14.94 6.84
C ASP A 465 -6.20 -13.98 7.46
N ALA A 466 -4.96 -14.05 6.97
CA ALA A 466 -3.86 -13.23 7.45
C ALA A 466 -4.08 -11.72 7.29
N SER A 467 -4.83 -11.28 6.28
CA SER A 467 -5.15 -9.86 6.08
C SER A 467 -6.16 -9.39 7.13
N GLN A 468 -7.22 -10.18 7.37
CA GLN A 468 -8.18 -9.91 8.43
C GLN A 468 -7.51 -9.87 9.82
N LEU A 469 -6.58 -10.79 10.07
CA LEU A 469 -5.77 -10.80 11.30
C LEU A 469 -4.99 -9.50 11.46
N TYR A 470 -4.33 -9.03 10.39
CA TYR A 470 -3.56 -7.79 10.40
C TYR A 470 -4.42 -6.54 10.57
N GLU A 471 -5.52 -6.40 9.82
CA GLU A 471 -6.41 -5.23 9.93
C GLU A 471 -7.00 -5.11 11.35
N GLY A 472 -7.31 -6.25 11.98
CA GLY A 472 -7.80 -6.29 13.36
C GLY A 472 -6.80 -5.79 14.40
N LEU A 473 -5.48 -5.91 14.17
CA LEU A 473 -4.44 -5.50 15.12
C LEU A 473 -3.77 -4.16 14.76
N LYS A 474 -3.76 -3.75 13.49
CA LYS A 474 -3.02 -2.58 12.99
C LYS A 474 -3.39 -1.28 13.71
N ILE A 475 -4.66 -0.88 13.66
CA ILE A 475 -5.13 0.37 14.25
C ILE A 475 -4.96 0.36 15.78
N PRO A 476 -5.35 -0.71 16.51
CA PRO A 476 -5.13 -0.76 17.94
C PRO A 476 -3.64 -0.69 18.34
N VAL A 477 -2.73 -1.32 17.61
CA VAL A 477 -1.28 -1.23 17.88
C VAL A 477 -0.79 0.20 17.68
N ILE A 478 -1.06 0.82 16.51
CA ILE A 478 -0.65 2.21 16.20
C ILE A 478 -1.19 3.20 17.25
N ASN A 479 -2.42 3.01 17.72
CA ASN A 479 -3.03 3.93 18.68
C ASN A 479 -2.51 3.75 20.13
N ASN A 480 -1.78 2.66 20.43
CA ASN A 480 -1.37 2.32 21.79
C ASN A 480 0.14 2.06 21.94
N SER A 481 0.92 2.25 20.88
CA SER A 481 2.38 2.24 20.92
C SER A 481 2.97 3.04 19.76
N GLU A 482 4.26 3.34 19.83
CA GLU A 482 5.03 3.97 18.73
C GLU A 482 5.33 3.00 17.57
N GLN A 483 4.66 1.83 17.56
CA GLN A 483 4.89 0.78 16.59
C GLN A 483 4.06 0.99 15.33
N SER A 484 4.70 0.80 14.18
CA SER A 484 4.04 0.77 12.87
C SER A 484 4.04 -0.66 12.32
N PRO A 485 3.07 -1.51 12.70
CA PRO A 485 3.02 -2.88 12.20
C PRO A 485 2.83 -2.88 10.69
N ASN A 486 3.38 -3.88 10.02
CA ASN A 486 3.33 -4.01 8.57
C ASN A 486 2.93 -5.44 8.17
N PHE A 487 2.25 -5.57 7.03
CA PHE A 487 1.85 -6.84 6.43
C PHE A 487 2.13 -6.77 4.94
N SER A 488 2.93 -7.71 4.43
CA SER A 488 3.29 -7.73 3.00
C SER A 488 3.76 -9.13 2.56
N PRO A 489 3.71 -9.42 1.26
CA PRO A 489 4.36 -10.59 0.68
C PRO A 489 5.87 -10.49 0.81
N ILE A 490 6.51 -11.62 1.09
CA ILE A 490 7.96 -11.74 1.24
C ILE A 490 8.55 -11.95 -0.16
N LYS A 491 9.37 -11.00 -0.59
CA LYS A 491 9.93 -11.01 -1.96
C LYS A 491 10.79 -12.25 -2.22
N ASN A 492 10.78 -12.72 -3.47
CA ASN A 492 11.60 -13.84 -3.98
C ASN A 492 11.34 -15.19 -3.27
N THR A 493 10.16 -15.39 -2.67
CA THR A 493 9.80 -16.63 -1.96
C THR A 493 8.73 -17.47 -2.67
N GLY A 494 8.27 -17.06 -3.86
CA GLY A 494 7.26 -17.79 -4.64
C GLY A 494 5.81 -17.52 -4.20
N ASP A 495 5.54 -16.33 -3.67
CA ASP A 495 4.17 -15.85 -3.43
C ASP A 495 3.42 -15.62 -4.76
N GLU A 496 2.17 -16.07 -4.84
CA GLU A 496 1.29 -15.94 -6.02
C GLU A 496 -0.02 -15.20 -5.68
N GLY A 497 -0.08 -14.53 -4.52
CA GLY A 497 -1.25 -13.77 -4.08
C GLY A 497 -2.31 -14.57 -3.30
N GLY A 498 -1.98 -15.78 -2.82
CA GLY A 498 -2.86 -16.53 -1.91
C GLY A 498 -2.87 -15.96 -0.48
N GLN A 499 -3.57 -16.61 0.45
CA GLN A 499 -3.59 -16.17 1.87
C GLN A 499 -3.51 -17.35 2.84
N PHE A 500 -2.77 -17.18 3.94
CA PHE A 500 -2.86 -18.11 5.06
C PHE A 500 -4.22 -17.96 5.75
N ILE A 501 -4.96 -19.06 5.89
CA ILE A 501 -6.30 -19.08 6.50
C ILE A 501 -6.23 -19.87 7.80
N PHE A 502 -6.51 -19.21 8.92
CA PHE A 502 -6.78 -19.84 10.20
C PHE A 502 -8.17 -20.48 10.17
N ILE A 503 -8.23 -21.80 10.34
CA ILE A 503 -9.49 -22.55 10.38
C ILE A 503 -9.83 -22.84 11.84
N ARG A 504 -10.95 -22.29 12.32
CA ARG A 504 -11.41 -22.50 13.69
C ARG A 504 -11.87 -23.95 13.87
N LYS A 505 -11.53 -24.55 15.02
CA LYS A 505 -12.06 -25.85 15.43
C LYS A 505 -13.55 -25.71 15.70
N THR A 506 -14.34 -26.60 15.09
CA THR A 506 -15.79 -26.73 15.34
C THR A 506 -16.08 -27.51 16.59
#